data_AF-A0A1B6I9K0-F1
#
_entry.id   AF-A0A1B6I9K0-F1
#
_cell.length_a   1.000
_cell.length_b   1.000
_cell.length_c   1.000
_cell.angle_alpha   90.00
_cell.angle_beta   90.00
_cell.angle_gamma   90.00
#
_symmetry.space_group_name_H-M   'P 1'
#
loop_
_entity.id
_entity.type
_entity.pdbx_description
1 polymer ?
#
loop_
_entity_poly.entity_id
_entity_poly.type
_entity_poly.pdbx_seq_one_letter_code
_entity_poly.pdbx_strand_id
1 'polypeptide(L)'
;EFQVTEYIVKQARKLKRKKGILAILDPKKGNTLSENTVKLVTDFYQSDENSRVLPGAKDKVSIKKNIYMQKKLILSNLRELYSCFKWECPDLKIGFSKFCSLRPKWCVLAGSAGTHTVCVCSIHQ
;
A
#
# COMPACT_ATOMS: atom_id res chain seq x y z
N GLU A 1 -34.67 22.72 12.70
CA GLU A 1 -33.89 22.72 11.44
C GLU A 1 -32.69 21.80 11.58
N PHE A 2 -32.24 21.15 10.52
CA PHE A 2 -31.04 20.31 10.57
C PHE A 2 -29.79 21.22 10.60
N GLN A 3 -28.90 21.03 11.57
CA GLN A 3 -27.65 21.79 11.74
C GLN A 3 -26.60 21.44 10.65
N VAL A 4 -26.93 21.68 9.38
CA VAL A 4 -26.07 21.38 8.23
C VAL A 4 -25.94 22.60 7.32
N THR A 5 -24.82 22.69 6.61
CA THR A 5 -24.55 23.81 5.70
C THR A 5 -25.46 23.80 4.48
N GLU A 6 -25.77 24.97 3.93
CA GLU A 6 -26.58 25.08 2.70
C GLU A 6 -26.01 24.28 1.53
N TYR A 7 -24.68 24.19 1.44
CA TYR A 7 -24.01 23.42 0.41
C TYR A 7 -24.44 21.94 0.46
N ILE A 8 -24.47 21.33 1.64
CA ILE A 8 -24.89 19.93 1.83
C ILE A 8 -26.35 19.76 1.43
N VAL A 9 -27.23 20.69 1.80
CA VAL A 9 -28.66 20.67 1.41
C VAL A 9 -28.82 20.72 -0.12
N LYS A 10 -28.08 21.61 -0.79
CA LYS A 10 -28.08 21.74 -2.26
C LYS A 10 -27.59 20.46 -2.94
N GLN A 11 -26.51 19.85 -2.44
CA GLN A 11 -26.00 18.58 -2.97
C GLN A 11 -26.98 17.42 -2.75
N ALA A 12 -27.61 17.32 -1.57
CA ALA A 12 -28.59 16.28 -1.27
C ALA A 12 -29.82 16.35 -2.18
N ARG A 13 -30.34 17.56 -2.44
CA ARG A 13 -31.43 17.77 -3.40
C ARG A 13 -31.03 17.36 -4.83
N LYS A 14 -29.82 17.70 -5.25
CA LYS A 14 -29.27 17.31 -6.56
C LYS A 14 -29.12 15.80 -6.69
N LEU A 15 -28.70 15.12 -5.61
CA LEU A 15 -28.59 13.67 -5.55
C LEU A 15 -29.96 13.00 -5.64
N LYS A 16 -30.93 13.46 -4.83
CA LYS A 16 -32.30 12.96 -4.81
C LYS A 16 -32.96 13.00 -6.18
N ARG A 17 -32.78 14.10 -6.91
CA ARG A 17 -33.33 14.27 -8.26
C ARG A 17 -32.70 13.31 -9.28
N LYS A 18 -31.40 13.00 -9.15
CA LYS A 18 -30.68 12.15 -10.10
C LYS A 18 -30.87 10.65 -9.86
N LYS A 19 -30.92 10.22 -8.60
CA LYS A 19 -30.80 8.82 -8.21
C LYS A 19 -31.92 8.34 -7.26
N GLY A 20 -32.89 9.20 -6.94
CA GLY A 20 -34.00 8.87 -6.05
C GLY A 20 -33.73 9.13 -4.56
N ILE A 21 -34.70 8.79 -3.72
CA ILE A 21 -34.75 9.13 -2.28
C ILE A 21 -33.68 8.39 -1.47
N LEU A 22 -33.27 7.20 -1.92
CA LEU A 22 -32.27 6.33 -1.28
C LEU A 22 -30.98 6.23 -2.11
N ALA A 23 -30.64 7.31 -2.80
CA ALA A 23 -29.46 7.37 -3.64
C ALA A 23 -28.17 7.17 -2.84
N ILE A 24 -27.41 6.12 -3.17
CA ILE A 24 -26.03 5.97 -2.67
C ILE A 24 -25.13 6.89 -3.51
N LEU A 25 -24.28 7.64 -2.82
CA LEU A 25 -23.25 8.48 -3.45
C LEU A 25 -22.28 7.59 -4.21
N ASP A 26 -21.98 7.96 -5.46
CA ASP A 26 -20.86 7.32 -6.14
C ASP A 26 -19.58 7.62 -5.36
N PRO A 27 -18.70 6.62 -5.15
CA PRO A 27 -17.41 6.87 -4.54
C PRO A 27 -16.68 7.89 -5.41
N LYS A 28 -16.10 8.91 -4.76
CA LYS A 28 -15.26 9.88 -5.45
C LYS A 28 -14.12 9.11 -6.11
N LYS A 29 -14.03 9.19 -7.44
CA LYS A 29 -12.90 8.63 -8.18
C LYS A 29 -11.67 9.45 -7.82
N GLY A 30 -10.75 8.85 -7.06
CA GLY A 30 -9.44 9.43 -6.82
C GLY A 30 -8.54 9.35 -8.05
N ASN A 31 -7.38 9.98 -8.00
CA ASN A 31 -6.35 9.83 -9.03
C ASN A 31 -5.87 8.38 -9.07
N THR A 32 -6.21 7.66 -10.13
CA THR A 32 -5.71 6.31 -10.38
C THR A 32 -4.25 6.40 -10.81
N LEU A 33 -3.37 5.68 -10.12
CA LEU A 33 -1.96 5.56 -10.50
C LEU A 33 -1.85 4.60 -11.68
N SER A 34 -0.92 4.83 -12.61
CA SER A 34 -0.71 3.94 -13.73
C SER A 34 -0.27 2.54 -13.25
N GLU A 35 -0.73 1.49 -13.94
CA GLU A 35 -0.38 0.10 -13.59
C GLU A 35 1.13 -0.15 -13.65
N ASN A 36 1.82 0.51 -14.57
CA ASN A 36 3.29 0.44 -14.71
C ASN A 36 3.98 0.93 -13.43
N THR A 37 3.47 2.01 -12.84
CA THR A 37 3.99 2.52 -11.57
C THR A 37 3.81 1.51 -10.44
N VAL A 38 2.65 0.85 -10.40
CA VAL A 38 2.36 -0.13 -9.35
C VAL A 38 3.30 -1.32 -9.45
N LYS A 39 3.61 -1.77 -10.67
CA LYS A 39 4.59 -2.83 -10.93
C LYS A 39 5.98 -2.40 -10.46
N LEU A 40 6.46 -1.23 -10.87
CA LEU A 40 7.76 -0.70 -10.43
C LEU A 40 7.89 -0.64 -8.90
N VAL A 41 6.86 -0.15 -8.21
CA VAL A 41 6.85 -0.13 -6.74
C VAL A 41 6.90 -1.55 -6.18
N THR A 42 6.14 -2.48 -6.76
CA THR A 42 6.13 -3.90 -6.33
C THR A 42 7.50 -4.54 -6.51
N ASP A 43 8.13 -4.33 -7.65
CA ASP A 43 9.45 -4.86 -8.00
C ASP A 43 10.52 -4.27 -7.06
N PHE A 44 10.44 -2.97 -6.76
CA PHE A 44 11.32 -2.30 -5.82
C PHE A 44 11.24 -2.88 -4.40
N TYR A 45 10.03 -3.19 -3.92
CA TYR A 45 9.85 -3.89 -2.64
C TYR A 45 10.37 -5.32 -2.67
N GLN A 46 10.37 -5.97 -3.83
CA GLN A 46 10.81 -7.36 -3.99
C GLN A 46 12.32 -7.49 -4.22
N SER A 47 13.02 -6.39 -4.53
CA SER A 47 14.48 -6.36 -4.67
C SER A 47 15.15 -6.95 -3.41
N ASP A 48 16.17 -7.78 -3.63
CA ASP A 48 16.88 -8.47 -2.56
C ASP A 48 17.75 -7.49 -1.74
N GLU A 49 18.11 -6.34 -2.31
CA GLU A 49 18.78 -5.23 -1.61
C GLU A 49 17.89 -4.63 -0.52
N ASN A 50 16.59 -4.53 -0.80
CA ASN A 50 15.62 -3.88 0.10
C ASN A 50 14.92 -4.88 1.03
N SER A 51 14.86 -6.15 0.64
CA SER A 51 14.05 -7.16 1.31
C SER A 51 14.71 -8.53 1.34
N ARG A 52 14.70 -9.22 2.49
CA ARG A 52 15.23 -10.58 2.66
C ARG A 52 14.13 -11.61 2.78
N VAL A 53 14.30 -12.77 2.16
CA VAL A 53 13.36 -13.89 2.32
C VAL A 53 13.43 -14.46 3.73
N LEU A 54 12.29 -14.65 4.39
CA LEU A 54 12.25 -15.32 5.69
C LEU A 54 12.43 -16.83 5.50
N PRO A 55 13.30 -17.51 6.29
CA PRO A 55 13.62 -18.92 6.08
C PRO A 55 12.53 -19.89 6.58
N GLY A 56 11.54 -19.43 7.36
CA GLY A 56 10.56 -20.29 7.99
C GLY A 56 9.57 -20.93 7.00
N ALA A 57 9.33 -22.23 7.10
CA ALA A 57 8.34 -22.93 6.27
C ALA A 57 6.88 -22.42 6.48
N LYS A 58 6.61 -21.81 7.64
CA LYS A 58 5.32 -21.18 7.97
C LYS A 58 5.23 -19.74 7.48
N ASP A 59 6.32 -19.16 6.99
CA ASP A 59 6.38 -17.79 6.49
C ASP A 59 5.94 -17.68 5.04
N LYS A 60 4.79 -18.25 4.73
CA LYS A 60 4.13 -18.14 3.42
C LYS A 60 2.83 -17.33 3.53
N VAL A 61 2.54 -16.55 2.50
CA VAL A 61 1.32 -15.75 2.37
C VAL A 61 0.56 -16.19 1.13
N SER A 62 -0.73 -16.47 1.31
CA SER A 62 -1.64 -16.77 0.20
C SER A 62 -2.09 -15.47 -0.47
N ILE A 63 -1.77 -15.31 -1.76
CA ILE A 63 -2.14 -14.12 -2.53
C ILE A 63 -3.51 -14.33 -3.19
N LYS A 64 -3.71 -15.52 -3.77
CA LYS A 64 -4.94 -15.98 -4.43
C LYS A 64 -5.12 -17.46 -4.10
N LYS A 65 -6.29 -18.03 -4.44
CA LYS A 65 -6.56 -19.46 -4.29
C LYS A 65 -5.39 -20.27 -4.86
N ASN A 66 -4.72 -21.01 -3.98
CA ASN A 66 -3.60 -21.91 -4.27
C ASN A 66 -2.31 -21.25 -4.81
N ILE A 67 -2.12 -19.94 -4.65
CA ILE A 67 -0.85 -19.26 -4.98
C ILE A 67 -0.25 -18.70 -3.68
N TYR A 68 0.89 -19.27 -3.30
CA TYR A 68 1.63 -18.92 -2.10
C TYR A 68 2.93 -18.21 -2.48
N MET A 69 3.25 -17.13 -1.78
CA MET A 69 4.57 -16.50 -1.83
C MET A 69 5.22 -16.55 -0.45
N GLN A 70 6.53 -16.71 -0.44
CA GLN A 70 7.32 -16.61 0.78
C GLN A 70 7.32 -15.16 1.26
N LYS A 71 7.21 -14.95 2.58
CA LYS A 71 7.32 -13.63 3.18
C LYS A 71 8.75 -13.11 3.01
N LYS A 72 8.85 -11.83 2.73
CA LYS A 72 10.09 -11.07 2.73
C LYS A 72 10.05 -10.03 3.85
N LEU A 73 11.15 -9.88 4.56
CA LEU A 73 11.38 -8.87 5.58
C LEU A 73 12.06 -7.65 4.96
N ILE A 74 11.45 -6.48 5.11
CA ILE A 74 12.03 -5.21 4.68
C ILE A 74 13.14 -4.83 5.66
N LEU A 75 14.32 -4.49 5.13
CA LEU A 75 15.52 -4.22 5.93
C LEU A 75 15.60 -2.78 6.45
N SER A 76 14.98 -1.84 5.76
CA SER A 76 15.04 -0.40 6.07
C SER A 76 13.70 0.14 6.57
N ASN A 77 13.73 1.35 7.13
CA ASN A 77 12.50 2.04 7.47
C ASN A 77 11.72 2.42 6.20
N LEU A 78 10.38 2.46 6.26
CA LEU A 78 9.56 2.86 5.11
C LEU A 78 9.93 4.24 4.57
N ARG A 79 10.35 5.15 5.45
CA ARG A 79 10.73 6.52 5.07
C ARG A 79 12.04 6.57 4.29
N GLU A 80 13.04 5.79 4.71
CA GLU A 80 14.30 5.63 4.01
C GLU A 80 14.08 4.94 2.66
N LEU A 81 13.31 3.85 2.66
CA LEU A 81 12.97 3.09 1.47
C LEU A 81 12.25 3.97 0.42
N TYR A 82 11.36 4.85 0.86
CA TYR A 82 10.71 5.84 -0.02
C TYR A 82 11.68 6.89 -0.54
N SER A 83 12.63 7.35 0.27
CA SER A 83 13.70 8.24 -0.20
C SER A 83 14.52 7.55 -1.28
N CYS A 84 14.97 6.31 -1.08
CA CYS A 84 15.69 5.52 -2.09
C CYS A 84 14.88 5.37 -3.38
N PHE A 85 13.58 5.05 -3.27
CA PHE A 85 12.68 4.97 -4.42
C PHE A 85 12.62 6.29 -5.20
N LYS A 86 12.62 7.44 -4.52
CA LYS A 86 12.63 8.76 -5.16
C LYS A 86 13.95 9.09 -5.84
N TRP A 87 15.07 8.57 -5.33
CA TRP A 87 16.37 8.68 -5.97
C TRP A 87 16.45 7.85 -7.25
N GLU A 88 15.93 6.62 -7.24
CA GLU A 88 15.93 5.75 -8.42
C GLU A 88 14.89 6.17 -9.48
N CYS A 89 13.76 6.74 -9.06
CA CYS A 89 12.66 7.13 -9.94
C CYS A 89 12.20 8.58 -9.67
N PRO A 90 13.00 9.60 -10.05
CA PRO A 90 12.69 11.01 -9.77
C PRO A 90 11.44 11.51 -10.52
N ASP A 91 11.18 11.00 -11.71
CA ASP A 91 10.04 11.44 -12.55
C ASP A 91 8.68 11.01 -11.99
N LEU A 92 8.68 10.03 -11.07
CA LEU A 92 7.47 9.37 -10.66
C LEU A 92 6.81 10.09 -9.47
N LYS A 93 5.69 10.77 -9.76
CA LYS A 93 4.89 11.54 -8.79
C LYS A 93 4.01 10.65 -7.91
N ILE A 94 4.64 9.83 -7.08
CA ILE A 94 3.99 9.12 -5.98
C ILE A 94 4.24 9.83 -4.64
N GLY A 95 3.24 9.83 -3.75
CA GLY A 95 3.37 10.29 -2.37
C GLY A 95 3.59 9.13 -1.39
N PHE A 96 4.19 9.41 -0.24
CA PHE A 96 4.55 8.42 0.78
C PHE A 96 3.38 7.51 1.18
N SER A 97 2.21 8.08 1.48
CA SER A 97 1.03 7.30 1.89
C SER A 97 0.60 6.30 0.82
N LYS A 98 0.70 6.68 -0.46
CA LYS A 98 0.35 5.79 -1.57
C LYS A 98 1.40 4.71 -1.76
N PHE A 99 2.68 5.06 -1.65
CA PHE A 99 3.79 4.10 -1.67
C PHE A 99 3.64 3.02 -0.58
N CYS A 100 3.32 3.42 0.66
CA CYS A 100 3.08 2.48 1.75
C CYS A 100 1.83 1.61 1.53
N SER A 101 0.80 2.17 0.90
CA SER A 101 -0.44 1.43 0.57
C SER A 101 -0.24 0.41 -0.55
N LEU A 102 0.74 0.63 -1.44
CA LEU A 102 1.08 -0.29 -2.53
C LEU A 102 2.00 -1.44 -2.10
N ARG A 103 2.44 -1.46 -0.84
CA ARG A 103 3.30 -2.51 -0.32
C ARG A 103 2.64 -3.89 -0.48
N PRO A 104 3.33 -4.86 -1.09
CA PRO A 104 2.80 -6.22 -1.23
C PRO A 104 2.56 -6.90 0.12
N LYS A 105 1.54 -7.78 0.19
CA LYS A 105 1.16 -8.47 1.44
C LYS A 105 2.25 -9.37 2.01
N TRP A 106 3.13 -9.90 1.17
CA TRP A 106 4.24 -10.76 1.58
C TRP A 106 5.48 -9.96 2.01
N CYS A 107 5.51 -8.64 1.81
CA CYS A 107 6.60 -7.78 2.29
C CYS A 107 6.25 -7.20 3.66
N VAL A 108 6.98 -7.62 4.68
CA VAL A 108 6.66 -7.38 6.09
C VAL A 108 7.73 -6.52 6.74
N LEU A 109 7.33 -5.69 7.71
CA LEU A 109 8.26 -4.88 8.50
C LEU A 109 8.85 -5.68 9.67
N ALA A 110 10.04 -5.26 10.09
CA ALA A 110 10.60 -5.64 11.37
C ALA A 110 9.66 -5.25 12.52
N GLY A 111 9.42 -6.17 13.45
CA GLY A 111 8.52 -6.00 14.60
C GLY A 111 7.14 -6.62 14.44
N SER A 112 6.84 -7.22 13.29
CA SER A 112 5.64 -8.05 13.13
C SER A 112 5.78 -9.41 13.82
N ALA A 113 4.65 -10.06 14.13
CA ALA A 113 4.67 -11.35 14.81
C ALA A 113 5.46 -12.39 14.00
N GLY A 114 6.53 -12.94 14.61
CA GLY A 114 7.42 -13.92 13.99
C GLY A 114 8.71 -13.34 13.38
N THR A 115 8.93 -12.02 13.38
CA THR A 115 10.17 -11.42 12.85
C THR A 115 11.26 -11.19 13.89
N HIS A 116 11.06 -11.61 15.14
CA HIS A 116 12.04 -11.46 16.23
C HIS A 116 13.22 -12.43 16.13
N THR A 117 13.14 -13.41 15.22
CA THR A 117 14.20 -14.40 15.00
C THR A 117 15.18 -14.03 13.88
N VAL A 118 14.92 -12.95 13.14
CA VAL A 118 15.72 -12.55 11.98
C VAL A 118 16.37 -11.20 12.24
N CYS A 119 17.71 -11.14 12.20
CA CYS A 119 18.42 -9.86 12.34
C CYS A 119 18.20 -8.99 11.12
N VAL A 120 17.88 -7.72 11.35
CA VAL A 120 17.80 -6.68 10.32
C VAL A 120 19.18 -6.07 10.02
N CYS A 121 20.17 -6.38 10.86
CA CYS A 121 21.51 -5.86 10.76
C CYS A 121 22.26 -6.37 9.52
N SER A 122 23.12 -5.52 8.95
CA SER A 122 24.04 -5.90 7.87
C SER A 122 25.22 -6.75 8.35
N ILE A 123 25.40 -6.88 9.67
CA ILE A 123 26.57 -7.49 10.32
C ILE A 123 26.37 -8.99 10.58
N HIS A 124 25.15 -9.40 10.96
CA HIS A 124 24.81 -10.80 11.19
C HIS A 124 23.86 -11.24 10.08
N GLN A 125 24.46 -11.76 9.01
CA GLN A 125 23.78 -12.38 7.88
C GLN A 125 23.85 -13.91 7.98
#